data_AF-A0A5M7C2J9-F1
#
_entry.id   AF-A0A5M7C2J9-F1
#
_cell.length_a   1.000
_cell.length_b   1.000
_cell.length_c   1.000
_cell.angle_alpha   90.00
_cell.angle_beta   90.00
_cell.angle_gamma   90.00
#
_symmetry.space_group_name_H-M   'P 1'
#
loop_
_entity.id
_entity.type
_entity.pdbx_description
1 polymer ?
#
loop_
_entity_poly.entity_id
_entity_poly.type
_entity_poly.pdbx_seq_one_letter_code
_entity_poly.pdbx_strand_id
1 'polypeptide(L)'
;MDRYVLERVQLYAQNKPKRYAAVSCAIGGLLVGVFTVFAPSGRSGALPWPVAVLAVVIVGGLWGGVMSVFVVRLLRRMKPLPPDTDPARMHAARRLVRKGALGTDPETNALAVQLAEQVQSVPRRKKSSTVLFLCLTALSVLLVAQEIRDGNVGAAVFYGAVALLFLLGLTAGQAWADRRYRNAAKLRNS
;
A
#
# COMPACT_ATOMS: atom_id res chain seq x y z
N MET A 1 -10.99 -19.85 8.89
CA MET A 1 -10.32 -18.89 7.99
C MET A 1 -9.23 -19.61 7.22
N ASP A 2 -9.30 -19.62 5.89
CA ASP A 2 -8.32 -20.30 5.02
C ASP A 2 -6.92 -19.67 5.22
N ARG A 3 -5.88 -20.47 5.46
CA ARG A 3 -4.54 -19.98 5.84
C ARG A 3 -3.83 -19.17 4.75
N TYR A 4 -4.35 -19.19 3.52
CA TYR A 4 -3.67 -18.66 2.32
C TYR A 4 -4.47 -17.58 1.56
N VAL A 5 -5.37 -16.86 2.23
CA VAL A 5 -6.18 -15.79 1.59
C VAL A 5 -5.29 -14.73 0.93
N LEU A 6 -4.20 -14.32 1.59
CA LEU A 6 -3.33 -13.25 1.09
C LEU A 6 -2.53 -13.67 -0.14
N GLU A 7 -2.11 -14.93 -0.21
CA GLU A 7 -1.47 -15.55 -1.37
C GLU A 7 -2.44 -15.64 -2.55
N ARG A 8 -3.68 -16.09 -2.33
CA ARG A 8 -4.72 -16.11 -3.38
C ARG A 8 -5.01 -14.71 -3.92
N VAL A 9 -5.11 -13.71 -3.03
CA VAL A 9 -5.30 -12.31 -3.43
C VAL A 9 -4.11 -11.81 -4.25
N GLN A 10 -2.88 -12.18 -3.91
CA GLN A 10 -1.72 -11.79 -4.71
C GLN A 10 -1.69 -12.48 -6.07
N LEU A 11 -1.94 -13.78 -6.14
CA LEU A 11 -2.03 -14.51 -7.41
C LEU A 11 -3.12 -13.89 -8.30
N TYR A 12 -4.27 -13.56 -7.71
CA TYR A 12 -5.33 -12.83 -8.41
C TYR A 12 -4.86 -11.46 -8.90
N ALA A 13 -4.14 -10.70 -8.07
CA ALA A 13 -3.62 -9.39 -8.42
C ALA A 13 -2.61 -9.43 -9.57
N GLN A 14 -1.77 -10.47 -9.62
CA GLN A 14 -0.79 -10.65 -10.70
C GLN A 14 -1.44 -11.15 -12.00
N ASN A 15 -2.43 -12.05 -11.90
CA ASN A 15 -3.11 -12.61 -13.08
C ASN A 15 -4.14 -11.64 -13.69
N LYS A 16 -4.79 -10.80 -12.87
CA LYS A 16 -5.82 -9.85 -13.30
C LYS A 16 -5.55 -8.43 -12.78
N PRO A 17 -4.43 -7.79 -13.16
CA PRO A 17 -3.96 -6.54 -12.56
C PRO A 17 -4.95 -5.39 -12.75
N LYS A 18 -5.63 -5.30 -13.91
CA LYS A 18 -6.65 -4.27 -14.16
C LYS A 18 -7.84 -4.40 -13.22
N ARG A 19 -8.36 -5.62 -13.07
CA ARG A 19 -9.56 -5.89 -12.25
C ARG A 19 -9.24 -5.75 -10.75
N TYR A 20 -8.09 -6.25 -10.32
CA TYR A 20 -7.63 -6.06 -8.95
C TYR A 20 -7.41 -4.58 -8.62
N ALA A 21 -6.72 -3.83 -9.47
CA ALA A 21 -6.51 -2.40 -9.28
C ALA A 21 -7.85 -1.65 -9.22
N ALA A 22 -8.76 -1.91 -10.16
CA ALA A 22 -10.08 -1.27 -10.17
C ALA A 22 -10.86 -1.51 -8.87
N VAL A 23 -10.95 -2.77 -8.42
CA VAL A 23 -11.71 -3.10 -7.19
C VAL A 23 -11.03 -2.52 -5.95
N SER A 24 -9.73 -2.75 -5.77
CA SER A 24 -8.99 -2.28 -4.59
C SER A 24 -8.94 -0.75 -4.51
N CYS A 25 -8.77 -0.06 -5.63
CA CYS A 25 -8.73 1.39 -5.67
C CYS A 25 -10.12 2.02 -5.61
N ALA A 26 -11.18 1.34 -6.07
CA ALA A 26 -12.55 1.80 -5.85
C ALA A 26 -12.91 1.76 -4.36
N ILE A 27 -12.59 0.66 -3.67
CA ILE A 27 -12.80 0.54 -2.22
C ILE A 27 -11.96 1.58 -1.47
N GLY A 28 -10.67 1.67 -1.80
CA GLY A 28 -9.77 2.65 -1.18
C GLY A 28 -10.21 4.09 -1.45
N GLY A 29 -10.62 4.41 -2.67
CA GLY A 29 -11.11 5.73 -3.06
C GLY A 29 -12.38 6.10 -2.33
N LEU A 30 -13.34 5.17 -2.21
CA LEU A 30 -14.55 5.39 -1.42
C LEU A 30 -14.22 5.73 0.03
N LEU A 31 -13.33 4.95 0.67
CA LEU A 31 -12.88 5.23 2.03
C LEU A 31 -12.25 6.61 2.14
N VAL A 32 -11.32 6.95 1.24
CA VAL A 32 -10.67 8.27 1.21
C VAL A 32 -11.70 9.38 1.03
N GLY A 33 -12.65 9.23 0.12
CA GLY A 33 -13.72 10.20 -0.10
C GLY A 33 -14.56 10.41 1.16
N VAL A 34 -15.04 9.32 1.78
CA VAL A 34 -15.83 9.38 3.03
C VAL A 34 -15.04 10.05 4.14
N PHE A 35 -13.80 9.65 4.38
CA PHE A 35 -12.98 10.25 5.44
C PHE A 35 -12.70 11.73 5.18
N THR A 36 -12.39 12.10 3.93
CA THR A 36 -12.04 13.49 3.60
C THR A 36 -13.26 14.42 3.73
N VAL A 37 -14.44 13.96 3.35
CA VAL A 37 -15.67 14.77 3.39
C VAL A 37 -16.24 14.82 4.80
N PHE A 38 -16.31 13.68 5.50
CA PHE A 38 -17.01 13.60 6.78
C PHE A 38 -16.13 13.85 8.02
N ALA A 39 -14.79 13.74 7.94
CA ALA A 39 -13.92 14.09 9.07
C ALA A 39 -14.00 15.58 9.49
N PRO A 40 -14.07 16.57 8.57
CA PRO A 40 -14.24 17.97 8.94
C PRO A 40 -15.70 18.41 9.15
N SER A 41 -16.68 17.57 8.77
CA SER A 41 -18.12 17.90 8.79
C SER A 41 -18.73 18.11 10.18
N GLY A 42 -17.98 17.89 11.27
CA GLY A 42 -18.41 18.23 12.62
C GLY A 42 -18.43 19.74 12.93
N ARG A 43 -17.95 20.59 12.01
CA ARG A 43 -17.60 22.01 12.31
C ARG A 43 -18.51 23.08 11.75
N SER A 44 -19.29 22.83 10.71
CA SER A 44 -20.07 23.89 10.06
C SER A 44 -21.23 23.29 9.31
N GLY A 45 -22.45 23.71 9.68
CA GLY A 45 -23.73 23.55 8.98
C GLY A 45 -23.89 22.31 8.11
N ALA A 46 -24.81 21.40 8.48
CA ALA A 46 -25.14 20.18 7.75
C ALA A 46 -25.00 20.36 6.23
N LEU A 47 -23.90 19.86 5.67
CA LEU A 47 -23.69 19.87 4.23
C LEU A 47 -24.90 19.14 3.63
N PRO A 48 -25.62 19.73 2.67
CA PRO A 48 -26.75 19.04 2.07
C PRO A 48 -26.30 17.67 1.59
N TRP A 49 -27.02 16.62 1.99
CA TRP A 49 -26.64 15.24 1.70
C TRP A 49 -26.27 14.99 0.22
N PRO A 50 -26.90 15.63 -0.80
CA PRO A 50 -26.50 15.42 -2.19
C PRO A 50 -25.10 15.98 -2.48
N VAL A 51 -24.75 17.12 -1.87
CA VAL A 51 -23.45 17.77 -2.03
C VAL A 51 -22.36 16.93 -1.36
N ALA A 52 -22.65 16.36 -0.18
CA ALA A 52 -21.73 15.47 0.50
C ALA A 52 -21.45 14.19 -0.31
N VAL A 53 -22.50 13.55 -0.85
CA VAL A 53 -22.37 12.37 -1.71
C VAL A 53 -21.56 12.71 -2.96
N LEU A 54 -21.86 13.83 -3.62
CA LEU A 54 -21.12 14.28 -4.81
C LEU A 54 -19.64 14.51 -4.50
N ALA A 55 -19.33 15.16 -3.38
CA ALA A 55 -17.95 15.39 -2.95
C ALA A 55 -17.20 14.07 -2.68
N VAL A 56 -17.85 13.09 -2.03
CA VAL A 56 -17.26 11.75 -1.80
C VAL A 56 -16.95 11.06 -3.12
N VAL A 57 -17.89 11.10 -4.07
CA VAL A 57 -17.73 10.48 -5.39
C VAL A 57 -16.59 11.15 -6.18
N ILE A 58 -16.51 12.48 -6.18
CA ILE A 58 -15.46 13.21 -6.91
C ILE A 58 -14.09 12.96 -6.29
N VAL A 59 -13.92 13.18 -4.98
CA VAL A 59 -12.64 13.01 -4.29
C VAL A 59 -12.20 11.55 -4.34
N GLY A 60 -13.10 10.63 -4.00
CA GLY A 60 -12.83 9.20 -3.99
C GLY A 60 -12.57 8.65 -5.39
N GLY A 61 -13.34 9.10 -6.39
CA GLY A 61 -13.18 8.73 -7.79
C GLY A 61 -11.85 9.21 -8.38
N LEU A 62 -11.47 10.47 -8.11
CA LEU A 62 -10.19 11.03 -8.58
C LEU A 62 -9.01 10.27 -7.96
N TRP A 63 -9.02 10.09 -6.64
CA TRP A 63 -7.99 9.32 -5.95
C TRP A 63 -7.92 7.87 -6.44
N GLY A 64 -9.08 7.21 -6.54
CA GLY A 64 -9.20 5.82 -6.98
C GLY A 64 -8.74 5.62 -8.43
N GLY A 65 -9.05 6.57 -9.31
CA GLY A 65 -8.60 6.56 -10.70
C GLY A 65 -7.07 6.71 -10.82
N VAL A 66 -6.48 7.70 -10.14
CA VAL A 66 -5.03 7.92 -10.13
C VAL A 66 -4.30 6.70 -9.56
N MET A 67 -4.78 6.17 -8.43
CA MET A 67 -4.19 4.98 -7.82
C MET A 67 -4.37 3.73 -8.68
N SER A 68 -5.50 3.57 -9.37
CA SER A 68 -5.70 2.45 -10.30
C SER A 68 -4.64 2.43 -11.39
N VAL A 69 -4.38 3.59 -12.02
CA VAL A 69 -3.36 3.71 -13.06
C VAL A 69 -1.97 3.43 -12.50
N PHE A 70 -1.66 3.96 -11.31
CA PHE A 70 -0.39 3.72 -10.64
C PHE A 70 -0.17 2.24 -10.30
N VAL A 71 -1.16 1.59 -9.67
CA VAL A 71 -1.13 0.17 -9.29
C VAL A 71 -1.02 -0.71 -10.52
N VAL A 72 -1.77 -0.45 -11.59
CA VAL A 72 -1.64 -1.21 -12.85
C VAL A 72 -0.25 -1.07 -13.44
N ARG A 73 0.32 0.15 -13.48
CA ARG A 73 1.70 0.37 -13.97
C ARG A 73 2.73 -0.37 -13.12
N LEU A 74 2.54 -0.40 -11.80
CA LEU A 74 3.43 -1.11 -10.89
C LEU A 74 3.33 -2.63 -11.08
N LEU A 75 2.12 -3.18 -11.13
CA LEU A 75 1.87 -4.61 -11.33
C LEU A 75 2.37 -5.10 -12.69
N ARG A 76 2.24 -4.30 -13.75
CA ARG A 76 2.78 -4.63 -15.09
C ARG A 76 4.30 -4.76 -15.13
N ARG A 77 5.02 -4.18 -14.17
CA ARG A 77 6.48 -4.32 -14.07
C ARG A 77 6.89 -5.59 -13.33
N MET A 78 5.97 -6.27 -12.65
CA MET A 78 6.22 -7.56 -12.01
C MET A 78 6.00 -8.67 -13.04
N LYS A 79 6.94 -9.63 -13.12
CA LYS A 79 6.72 -10.83 -13.93
C LYS A 79 5.52 -11.60 -13.34
N PRO A 80 4.52 -11.99 -14.15
CA PRO A 80 3.42 -12.81 -13.64
C PRO A 80 3.96 -14.17 -13.17
N LEU A 81 3.47 -14.64 -12.03
CA LEU A 81 3.72 -16.01 -11.57
C LEU A 81 2.82 -16.99 -12.35
N PRO A 82 3.22 -18.27 -12.50
CA PRO A 82 2.37 -19.29 -13.10
C PRO A 82 1.01 -19.35 -12.38
N PRO A 83 -0.13 -19.38 -13.11
CA PRO A 83 -1.45 -19.39 -12.50
C PRO A 83 -1.73 -20.63 -11.64
N ASP A 84 -1.03 -21.74 -11.93
CA ASP A 84 -1.11 -23.01 -11.19
C ASP A 84 -0.16 -23.08 -9.98
N THR A 85 0.44 -21.96 -9.59
CA THR A 85 1.30 -21.93 -8.39
C THR A 85 0.46 -22.18 -7.15
N ASP A 86 0.73 -23.31 -6.48
CA ASP A 86 0.12 -23.64 -5.19
C ASP A 86 0.37 -22.49 -4.16
N PRO A 87 -0.69 -21.90 -3.55
CA PRO A 87 -0.57 -20.90 -2.51
C PRO A 87 0.36 -21.31 -1.35
N ALA A 88 0.43 -22.60 -1.01
CA ALA A 88 1.31 -23.09 0.04
C ALA A 88 2.79 -22.95 -0.36
N ARG A 89 3.14 -23.30 -1.61
CA ARG A 89 4.49 -23.12 -2.16
C ARG A 89 4.87 -21.66 -2.27
N MET A 90 3.92 -20.81 -2.67
CA MET A 90 4.11 -19.35 -2.69
C MET A 90 4.43 -18.80 -1.30
N HIS A 91 3.73 -19.28 -0.27
CA HIS A 91 3.99 -18.90 1.12
C HIS A 91 5.38 -19.35 1.59
N ALA A 92 5.77 -20.59 1.26
CA ALA A 92 7.10 -21.13 1.56
C ALA A 92 8.22 -20.32 0.87
N ALA A 93 8.08 -20.05 -0.43
CA ALA A 93 9.01 -19.24 -1.20
C ALA A 93 9.16 -17.82 -0.61
N ARG A 94 8.07 -17.17 -0.22
CA ARG A 94 8.10 -15.87 0.49
C ARG A 94 8.83 -15.95 1.82
N ARG A 95 8.66 -17.04 2.57
CA ARG A 95 9.37 -17.26 3.84
C ARG A 95 10.87 -17.39 3.59
N LEU A 96 11.29 -18.08 2.52
CA LEU A 96 12.70 -18.14 2.09
C LEU A 96 13.23 -16.76 1.71
N VAL A 97 12.50 -15.99 0.88
CA VAL A 97 12.83 -14.58 0.54
C VAL A 97 12.99 -13.71 1.79
N ARG A 98 12.09 -13.86 2.75
CA ARG A 98 12.16 -13.12 4.01
C ARG A 98 13.37 -13.51 4.85
N LYS A 99 13.78 -14.78 4.85
CA LYS A 99 14.97 -15.26 5.56
C LYS A 99 16.27 -14.93 4.81
N GLY A 100 16.22 -14.81 3.48
CA GLY A 100 17.41 -14.60 2.65
C GLY A 100 18.25 -15.85 2.48
N ALA A 101 17.64 -17.05 2.54
CA ALA A 101 18.33 -18.34 2.42
C ALA A 101 17.47 -19.32 1.61
N LEU A 102 18.13 -20.19 0.84
CA LEU A 102 17.50 -21.27 0.09
C LEU A 102 17.07 -22.42 1.03
N GLY A 103 15.99 -23.10 0.67
CA GLY A 103 15.50 -24.30 1.36
C GLY A 103 16.01 -25.59 0.70
N THR A 104 15.46 -26.72 1.13
CA THR A 104 15.82 -28.06 0.61
C THR A 104 15.12 -28.42 -0.70
N ASP A 105 13.97 -27.80 -1.00
CA ASP A 105 13.16 -28.09 -2.19
C ASP A 105 13.57 -27.20 -3.37
N PRO A 106 14.07 -27.76 -4.48
CA PRO A 106 14.53 -27.00 -5.65
C PRO A 106 13.41 -26.20 -6.33
N GLU A 107 12.16 -26.70 -6.33
CA GLU A 107 11.04 -25.98 -6.97
C GLU A 107 10.67 -24.72 -6.17
N THR A 108 10.58 -24.82 -4.84
CA THR A 108 10.34 -23.66 -3.98
C THR A 108 11.51 -22.66 -4.03
N ASN A 109 12.74 -23.13 -4.21
CA ASN A 109 13.91 -22.28 -4.39
C ASN A 109 13.86 -21.47 -5.67
N ALA A 110 13.50 -22.08 -6.80
CA ALA A 110 13.33 -21.38 -8.08
C ALA A 110 12.27 -20.26 -7.97
N LEU A 111 11.14 -20.54 -7.30
CA LEU A 111 10.11 -19.52 -7.02
C LEU A 111 10.64 -18.41 -6.10
N ALA A 112 11.44 -18.74 -5.09
CA ALA A 112 12.02 -17.76 -4.18
C ALA A 112 13.01 -16.82 -4.91
N VAL A 113 13.83 -17.35 -5.82
CA VAL A 113 14.74 -16.56 -6.66
C VAL A 113 13.94 -15.63 -7.59
N GLN A 114 12.91 -16.15 -8.26
CA GLN A 114 12.04 -15.33 -9.11
C GLN A 114 11.36 -14.19 -8.33
N LEU A 115 10.88 -14.46 -7.11
CA LEU A 115 10.34 -13.42 -6.23
C LEU A 115 11.41 -12.41 -5.80
N ALA A 116 12.65 -12.86 -5.53
CA ALA A 116 13.76 -11.99 -5.19
C ALA A 116 14.12 -11.05 -6.37
N GLU A 117 14.13 -11.56 -7.60
CA GLU A 117 14.30 -10.75 -8.81
C GLU A 117 13.20 -9.69 -8.96
N GLN A 118 11.94 -10.06 -8.72
CA GLN A 118 10.83 -9.11 -8.75
C GLN A 118 10.97 -8.00 -7.70
N VAL A 119 11.43 -8.34 -6.49
CA VAL A 119 11.69 -7.33 -5.44
C VAL A 119 12.80 -6.38 -5.87
N GLN A 120 13.80 -6.87 -6.61
CA GLN A 120 14.91 -6.04 -7.08
C GLN A 120 14.61 -5.23 -8.34
N SER A 121 13.71 -5.71 -9.21
CA SER A 121 13.36 -5.04 -10.46
C SER A 121 12.57 -3.74 -10.24
N VAL A 122 11.96 -3.57 -9.07
CA VAL A 122 11.24 -2.34 -8.72
C VAL A 122 12.25 -1.23 -8.40
N PRO A 123 12.32 -0.15 -9.22
CA PRO A 123 13.30 0.91 -9.02
C PRO A 123 13.08 1.60 -7.68
N ARG A 124 14.09 1.50 -6.81
CA ARG A 124 14.01 1.95 -5.43
C ARG A 124 14.31 3.43 -5.31
N ARG A 125 13.29 4.27 -5.47
CA ARG A 125 13.40 5.73 -5.28
C ARG A 125 13.35 6.13 -3.80
N LYS A 126 14.32 5.66 -3.00
CA LYS A 126 14.37 5.89 -1.53
C LYS A 126 14.19 7.38 -1.20
N LYS A 127 14.98 8.24 -1.85
CA LYS A 127 14.94 9.70 -1.65
C LYS A 127 13.55 10.26 -1.92
N SER A 128 12.96 9.95 -3.07
CA SER A 128 11.61 10.43 -3.43
C SER A 128 10.55 9.93 -2.45
N SER A 129 10.61 8.66 -2.02
CA SER A 129 9.66 8.15 -1.02
C SER A 129 9.87 8.82 0.34
N THR A 130 11.11 9.01 0.80
CA THR A 130 11.40 9.70 2.06
C THR A 130 10.85 11.12 2.05
N VAL A 131 11.15 11.87 0.98
CA VAL A 131 10.66 13.25 0.81
C VAL A 131 9.14 13.28 0.79
N LEU A 132 8.49 12.39 0.04
CA LEU A 132 7.02 12.32 -0.02
C LEU A 132 6.41 12.07 1.37
N PHE A 133 6.89 11.06 2.11
CA PHE A 133 6.39 10.76 3.45
C PHE A 133 6.66 11.91 4.44
N LEU A 134 7.81 12.56 4.37
CA LEU A 134 8.12 13.74 5.19
C LEU A 134 7.18 14.91 4.86
N CYS A 135 6.96 15.21 3.58
CA CYS A 135 6.03 16.27 3.18
C CYS A 135 4.60 15.97 3.64
N LEU A 136 4.12 14.73 3.50
CA LEU A 136 2.81 14.32 3.97
C LEU A 136 2.68 14.40 5.50
N THR A 137 3.74 14.03 6.22
CA THR A 137 3.79 14.15 7.68
C THR A 137 3.75 15.63 8.09
N ALA A 138 4.59 16.47 7.48
CA ALA A 138 4.63 17.91 7.76
C ALA A 138 3.28 18.58 7.48
N LEU A 139 2.65 18.27 6.34
CA LEU A 139 1.31 18.74 6.01
C LEU A 139 0.29 18.30 7.07
N SER A 140 0.33 17.03 7.49
CA SER A 140 -0.58 16.52 8.51
C SER A 140 -0.38 17.22 9.86
N VAL A 141 0.87 17.51 10.26
CA VAL A 141 1.17 18.26 11.49
C VAL A 141 0.66 19.70 11.41
N LEU A 142 0.79 20.36 10.25
CA LEU A 142 0.24 21.70 10.05
C LEU A 142 -1.29 21.70 10.18
N LEU A 143 -1.96 20.70 9.61
CA LEU A 143 -3.41 20.52 9.77
C LEU A 143 -3.80 20.29 11.25
N VAL A 144 -3.03 19.49 12.00
CA VAL A 144 -3.25 19.32 13.44
C VAL A 144 -3.15 20.66 14.18
N ALA A 145 -2.10 21.45 13.92
CA ALA A 145 -1.90 22.74 14.57
C ALA A 145 -3.06 23.71 14.27
N GLN A 146 -3.54 23.72 13.02
CA GLN A 146 -4.71 24.50 12.62
C GLN A 146 -5.99 24.02 13.31
N GLU A 147 -6.27 22.72 13.31
CA GLU A 147 -7.47 22.17 13.97
C GLU A 147 -7.49 22.44 15.48
N ILE A 148 -6.32 22.37 16.15
CA ILE A 148 -6.18 22.74 17.58
C ILE A 148 -6.47 24.22 17.78
N ARG A 149 -5.91 25.10 16.95
CA ARG A 149 -6.15 26.55 17.03
C ARG A 149 -7.62 26.89 16.89
N ASP A 150 -8.30 26.17 16.01
CA ASP A 150 -9.72 26.36 15.73
C ASP A 150 -10.62 25.56 16.72
N GLY A 151 -10.05 24.87 17.72
CA GLY A 151 -10.78 24.17 18.79
C GLY A 151 -11.39 22.78 18.48
N ASN A 152 -11.02 22.12 17.38
CA ASN A 152 -11.57 20.81 16.97
C ASN A 152 -10.59 19.70 17.30
N VAL A 153 -10.73 19.22 18.53
CA VAL A 153 -9.92 18.13 19.06
C VAL A 153 -10.12 16.84 18.24
N GLY A 154 -11.32 16.59 17.72
CA GLY A 154 -11.63 15.38 16.95
C GLY A 154 -10.82 15.28 15.65
N ALA A 155 -10.86 16.33 14.83
CA ALA A 155 -10.07 16.37 13.59
C ALA A 155 -8.57 16.47 13.87
N ALA A 156 -8.16 17.20 14.93
CA ALA A 156 -6.76 17.23 15.35
C ALA A 156 -6.22 15.83 15.70
N VAL A 157 -6.99 15.03 16.44
CA VAL A 157 -6.62 13.63 16.74
C VAL A 157 -6.53 12.79 15.47
N PHE A 158 -7.48 12.94 14.55
CA PHE A 158 -7.46 12.23 13.26
C PHE A 158 -6.21 12.56 12.44
N TYR A 159 -5.92 13.85 12.19
CA TYR A 159 -4.74 14.24 11.44
C TYR A 159 -3.44 13.88 12.18
N GLY A 160 -3.45 13.89 13.51
CA GLY A 160 -2.33 13.40 14.34
C GLY A 160 -2.08 11.90 14.13
N ALA A 161 -3.13 11.09 14.11
CA ALA A 161 -3.02 9.67 13.81
C ALA A 161 -2.51 9.41 12.37
N VAL A 162 -2.98 10.20 11.40
CA VAL A 162 -2.49 10.16 10.01
C VAL A 162 -1.00 10.54 9.93
N ALA A 163 -0.57 11.59 10.65
CA ALA A 163 0.83 11.99 10.72
C ALA A 163 1.71 10.86 11.31
N LEU A 164 1.26 10.24 12.42
CA LEU A 164 1.94 9.10 13.02
C LEU A 164 2.02 7.91 12.06
N LEU A 165 0.96 7.63 11.30
CA LEU A 165 0.95 6.56 10.30
C LEU A 165 1.98 6.82 9.19
N PHE A 166 2.10 8.06 8.70
CA PHE A 166 3.13 8.40 7.73
C PHE A 166 4.55 8.29 8.30
N LEU A 167 4.76 8.67 9.55
CA LEU A 167 6.04 8.59 10.23
C LEU A 167 6.45 7.12 10.51
N LEU A 168 5.49 6.27 10.90
CA LEU A 168 5.69 4.82 11.01
C LEU A 168 5.97 4.17 9.66
N GLY A 169 5.24 4.56 8.62
CA GLY A 169 5.48 4.12 7.24
C GLY A 169 6.89 4.49 6.76
N LEU A 170 7.34 5.70 7.10
CA LEU A 170 8.68 6.17 6.79
C LEU A 170 9.76 5.37 7.53
N THR A 171 9.62 5.14 8.83
CA THR A 171 10.65 4.50 9.65
C THR A 171 10.61 2.98 9.53
N ALA A 172 9.52 2.36 9.99
CA ALA A 172 9.35 0.92 10.01
C ALA A 172 9.19 0.34 8.59
N GLY A 173 8.44 1.03 7.73
CA GLY A 173 8.24 0.60 6.34
C GLY A 173 9.54 0.62 5.53
N GLN A 174 10.38 1.66 5.69
CA GLN A 174 11.69 1.67 5.04
C GLN A 174 12.60 0.61 5.63
N ALA A 175 12.73 0.50 6.96
CA ALA A 175 13.56 -0.53 7.59
C ALA A 175 13.18 -1.94 7.12
N TRP A 176 11.88 -2.21 6.97
CA TRP A 176 11.38 -3.47 6.46
C TRP A 176 11.67 -3.67 4.97
N ALA A 177 11.51 -2.63 4.14
CA ALA A 177 11.89 -2.66 2.73
C ALA A 177 13.40 -2.89 2.55
N ASP A 178 14.25 -2.27 3.37
CA ASP A 178 15.70 -2.49 3.39
C ASP A 178 16.06 -3.93 3.76
N ARG A 179 15.40 -4.49 4.78
CA ARG A 179 15.58 -5.90 5.15
C ARG A 179 15.19 -6.82 4.01
N ARG A 180 14.02 -6.61 3.38
CA ARG A 180 13.57 -7.40 2.23
C ARG A 180 14.53 -7.33 1.06
N TYR A 181 14.99 -6.13 0.73
CA TYR A 181 15.91 -5.94 -0.39
C TYR A 181 17.27 -6.62 -0.15
N ARG A 182 17.83 -6.49 1.06
CA ARG A 182 19.07 -7.18 1.44
C ARG A 182 18.93 -8.70 1.39
N ASN A 183 17.81 -9.23 1.88
CA ASN A 183 17.58 -10.67 1.91
C ASN A 183 17.35 -11.22 0.49
N ALA A 184 16.64 -10.48 -0.37
CA ALA A 184 16.52 -10.80 -1.79
C ALA A 184 17.87 -10.78 -2.51
N ALA A 185 18.76 -9.83 -2.18
CA ALA A 185 20.12 -9.79 -2.74
C ALA A 185 20.99 -10.97 -2.32
N LYS A 186 20.89 -11.43 -1.07
CA LYS A 186 21.59 -12.64 -0.62
C LYS A 186 21.16 -13.87 -1.40
N LEU A 187 19.84 -14.06 -1.57
CA LEU A 187 19.28 -15.19 -2.31
C LEU A 187 19.66 -15.24 -3.78
N ARG A 188 19.80 -14.09 -4.44
CA ARG A 188 20.21 -14.03 -5.85
C ARG A 188 21.68 -14.44 -6.05
N ASN A 189 22.50 -14.27 -5.02
CA ASN A 189 23.94 -14.53 -5.08
C ASN A 189 24.32 -15.87 -4.42
N SER A 190 23.33 -16.66 -3.98
CA SER A 190 23.51 -18.01 -3.41
C SER A 190 23.29 -19.05 -4.49
#